data_AF-T0ZG14-F1
#
_entry.id   AF-T0ZG14-F1
#
_cell.length_a   1.000
_cell.length_b   1.000
_cell.length_c   1.000
_cell.angle_alpha   90.00
_cell.angle_beta   90.00
_cell.angle_gamma   90.00
#
_symmetry.space_group_name_H-M   'P 1'
#
loop_
_entity.id
_entity.type
_entity.pdbx_description
1 polymer ?
#
loop_
_entity_poly.entity_id
_entity_poly.type
_entity_poly.pdbx_seq_one_letter_code
_entity_poly.pdbx_strand_id
1 'polypeptide(L)'
;MLSGIIGVFLGMLLGAIAALRRDGWFDHVSSVILLGITSLPEFVVAIAMIILFATVVTHLFPAVSIIPPGTYAWSAPKLLVLPVLTLVIVIIPYIMRMTRGAMVEALESEYVQLARLEGIKSWKIVIVHALPNAIAPTIQVIG
;
A
#
# COMPACT_ATOMS: atom_id res chain seq x y z
N MET A 1 -1.35 14.31 -3.98
CA MET A 1 -1.31 13.59 -5.28
C MET A 1 -0.17 12.57 -5.34
N LEU A 2 1.10 12.95 -5.15
CA LEU A 2 2.24 12.02 -5.20
C LEU A 2 2.12 10.87 -4.17
N SER A 3 1.75 11.17 -2.93
CA SER A 3 1.52 10.18 -1.87
C SER A 3 0.42 9.18 -2.21
N GLY A 4 -0.67 9.64 -2.82
CA GLY A 4 -1.77 8.78 -3.26
C GLY A 4 -1.32 7.78 -4.32
N ILE A 5 -0.60 8.24 -5.36
CA ILE A 5 -0.10 7.37 -6.43
C ILE A 5 0.84 6.30 -5.87
N ILE A 6 1.77 6.70 -5.00
CA ILE A 6 2.73 5.78 -4.37
C ILE A 6 2.00 4.79 -3.45
N GLY A 7 1.08 5.26 -2.63
CA GLY A 7 0.29 4.43 -1.72
C GLY A 7 -0.57 3.41 -2.45
N VAL A 8 -1.18 3.81 -3.58
CA VAL A 8 -1.95 2.93 -4.46
C VAL A 8 -1.08 1.85 -5.05
N PHE A 9 0.04 2.24 -5.66
CA PHE A 9 0.92 1.28 -6.31
C PHE A 9 1.49 0.28 -5.30
N LEU A 10 1.99 0.75 -4.16
CA LEU A 10 2.55 -0.11 -3.11
C LEU A 10 1.48 -0.97 -2.44
N GLY A 11 0.33 -0.39 -2.07
CA GLY A 11 -0.77 -1.11 -1.45
C GLY A 11 -1.30 -2.23 -2.35
N MET A 12 -1.45 -1.96 -3.65
CA MET A 12 -1.88 -2.94 -4.63
C MET A 12 -0.85 -4.08 -4.80
N LEU A 13 0.43 -3.75 -4.87
CA LEU A 13 1.52 -4.74 -4.95
C LEU A 13 1.54 -5.64 -3.72
N LEU A 14 1.52 -5.05 -2.52
CA LEU A 14 1.53 -5.80 -1.26
C LEU A 14 0.25 -6.65 -1.10
N GLY A 15 -0.91 -6.10 -1.48
CA GLY A 15 -2.20 -6.80 -1.44
C GLY A 15 -2.25 -7.98 -2.40
N ALA A 16 -1.73 -7.81 -3.62
CA ALA A 16 -1.60 -8.90 -4.58
C ALA A 16 -0.64 -9.99 -4.07
N ILE A 17 0.52 -9.63 -3.51
CA ILE A 17 1.46 -10.60 -2.93
C ILE A 17 0.82 -11.36 -1.74
N ALA A 18 0.09 -10.66 -0.88
CA ALA A 18 -0.63 -11.28 0.24
C ALA A 18 -1.71 -12.25 -0.24
N ALA A 19 -2.47 -11.91 -1.29
CA ALA A 19 -3.47 -12.79 -1.87
C ALA A 19 -2.86 -14.02 -2.55
N LEU A 20 -1.71 -13.89 -3.21
CA LEU A 20 -0.99 -15.02 -3.83
C LEU A 20 -0.43 -16.00 -2.80
N ARG A 21 -0.12 -15.50 -1.60
CA ARG A 21 0.35 -16.30 -0.46
C ARG A 21 -0.68 -16.30 0.67
N ARG A 22 -1.98 -16.40 0.31
CA ARG A 22 -3.08 -16.43 1.26
C ARG A 22 -2.84 -17.51 2.32
N ASP A 23 -3.16 -17.20 3.56
CA ASP A 23 -3.01 -18.09 4.72
C ASP A 23 -1.54 -18.43 5.06
N GLY A 24 -0.58 -17.82 4.34
CA GLY A 24 0.85 -17.93 4.64
C GLY A 24 1.32 -16.93 5.70
N TRP A 25 2.57 -17.08 6.12
CA TRP A 25 3.17 -16.19 7.12
C TRP A 25 3.15 -14.70 6.71
N PHE A 26 3.31 -14.41 5.43
CA PHE A 26 3.32 -13.04 4.90
C PHE A 26 1.94 -12.40 5.03
N ASP A 27 0.88 -13.16 4.76
CA ASP A 27 -0.50 -12.72 4.90
C ASP A 27 -0.85 -12.44 6.36
N HIS A 28 -0.47 -13.34 7.28
CA HIS A 28 -0.67 -13.15 8.72
C HIS A 28 0.11 -11.95 9.27
N VAL A 29 1.42 -11.88 8.99
CA VAL A 29 2.28 -10.80 9.50
C VAL A 29 1.84 -9.45 8.95
N SER A 30 1.57 -9.36 7.64
CA SER A 30 1.07 -8.11 7.06
C SER A 30 -0.29 -7.74 7.66
N SER A 31 -1.23 -8.69 7.79
CA SER A 31 -2.54 -8.42 8.40
C SER A 31 -2.42 -7.90 9.84
N VAL A 32 -1.57 -8.48 10.68
CA VAL A 32 -1.34 -8.01 12.06
C VAL A 32 -0.74 -6.60 12.06
N ILE A 33 0.25 -6.33 11.21
CA ILE A 33 0.86 -5.00 11.09
C ILE A 33 -0.18 -3.97 10.62
N LEU A 34 -0.96 -4.30 9.60
CA LEU A 34 -2.01 -3.43 9.07
C LEU A 34 -3.06 -3.13 10.13
N LEU A 35 -3.52 -4.15 10.87
CA LEU A 35 -4.47 -4.00 11.96
C LEU A 35 -3.91 -3.05 13.03
N GLY A 36 -2.63 -3.20 13.40
CA GLY A 36 -1.95 -2.30 14.32
C GLY A 36 -1.94 -0.85 13.82
N ILE A 37 -1.61 -0.62 12.55
CA ILE A 37 -1.58 0.72 11.95
C ILE A 37 -3.00 1.32 11.89
N THR A 38 -4.01 0.55 11.44
CA THR A 38 -5.39 1.03 11.32
C THR A 38 -6.07 1.27 12.67
N SER A 39 -5.56 0.66 13.75
CA SER A 39 -6.08 0.87 15.11
C SER A 39 -5.61 2.18 15.72
N LEU A 40 -4.56 2.80 15.17
CA LEU A 40 -4.02 4.06 15.65
C LEU A 40 -4.65 5.22 14.89
N PRO A 41 -5.00 6.33 15.57
CA PRO A 41 -5.36 7.55 14.88
C PRO A 41 -4.22 8.05 13.99
N GLU A 42 -4.55 8.64 12.84
CA GLU A 42 -3.57 9.10 11.85
C GLU A 42 -2.51 10.06 12.42
N PHE A 43 -2.90 10.95 13.33
CA PHE A 43 -1.99 11.90 13.96
C PHE A 43 -0.99 11.20 14.90
N VAL A 44 -1.37 10.07 15.52
CA VAL A 44 -0.47 9.27 16.37
C VAL A 44 0.61 8.62 15.50
N VAL A 45 0.22 8.09 14.34
CA VAL A 45 1.18 7.55 13.35
C VAL A 45 2.12 8.65 12.86
N ALA A 46 1.61 9.85 12.60
CA ALA A 46 2.44 10.99 12.21
C ALA A 46 3.45 11.39 13.29
N ILE A 47 3.02 11.49 14.55
CA ILE A 47 3.91 11.80 15.68
C ILE A 47 4.95 10.70 15.87
N ALA A 48 4.56 9.42 15.79
CA ALA A 48 5.48 8.30 15.89
C ALA A 48 6.55 8.33 14.79
N MET A 49 6.15 8.66 13.55
CA MET A 49 7.07 8.83 12.42
C MET A 49 8.06 9.99 12.65
N ILE A 50 7.59 11.13 13.19
CA ILE A 50 8.46 12.25 13.55
C ILE A 50 9.47 11.82 14.61
N ILE A 51 9.03 11.12 15.67
CA ILE A 51 9.92 10.66 16.74
C ILE A 51 10.97 9.69 16.18
N LEU A 52 10.54 8.70 15.40
CA LEU A 52 11.43 7.66 14.88
C LEU A 52 12.46 8.21 13.89
N PHE A 53 12.02 9.02 12.91
CA PHE A 53 12.85 9.43 11.78
C PHE A 53 13.48 10.82 11.93
N ALA A 54 12.88 11.72 12.69
CA ALA A 54 13.41 13.07 12.87
C ALA A 54 14.24 13.25 14.15
N THR A 55 14.04 12.43 15.19
CA THR A 55 14.73 12.64 16.49
C THR A 55 15.59 11.46 16.96
N VAL A 56 15.10 10.22 16.97
CA VAL A 56 15.77 9.14 17.75
C VAL A 56 16.75 8.27 16.95
N VAL A 57 16.50 7.96 15.67
CA VAL A 57 17.26 6.88 14.99
C VAL A 57 18.27 7.36 13.93
N THR A 58 18.01 8.44 13.17
CA THR A 58 18.90 8.79 12.03
C THR A 58 19.21 10.27 11.78
N HIS A 59 18.52 11.25 12.39
CA HIS A 59 18.69 12.69 12.10
C HIS A 59 18.65 13.03 10.59
N LEU A 60 18.09 12.15 9.77
CA LEU A 60 18.26 12.19 8.31
C LEU A 60 17.30 13.19 7.65
N PHE A 61 16.21 13.52 8.34
CA PHE A 61 15.14 14.36 7.82
C PHE A 61 14.67 15.39 8.88
N PRO A 62 14.42 16.64 8.47
CA PRO A 62 13.90 17.68 9.37
C PRO A 62 12.46 17.36 9.83
N ALA A 63 12.20 17.54 11.13
CA ALA A 63 10.90 17.30 11.76
C ALA A 63 9.79 18.24 11.24
N VAL A 64 10.17 19.40 10.68
CA VAL A 64 9.23 20.42 10.22
C VAL A 64 9.54 20.79 8.79
N SER A 65 8.53 20.63 7.93
CA SER A 65 8.59 20.99 6.51
C SER A 65 8.09 22.43 6.32
N ILE A 66 8.92 23.42 6.67
CA ILE A 66 8.61 24.83 6.38
C ILE A 66 9.27 25.18 5.06
N ILE A 67 8.47 25.29 4.00
CA ILE A 67 8.93 25.79 2.70
C ILE A 67 8.69 27.30 2.68
N PRO A 68 9.73 28.14 2.49
CA PRO A 68 9.58 29.58 2.37
C PRO A 68 8.63 29.97 1.22
N PRO A 69 7.73 30.95 1.39
CA PRO A 69 6.84 31.40 0.32
C PRO A 69 7.65 31.82 -0.92
N GLY A 70 7.31 31.30 -2.09
CA GLY A 70 8.00 31.62 -3.36
C GLY A 70 9.05 30.61 -3.82
N THR A 71 9.28 29.51 -3.08
CA THR A 71 10.14 28.40 -3.51
C THR A 71 9.32 27.21 -3.99
N TYR A 72 9.72 26.58 -5.09
CA TYR A 72 9.03 25.40 -5.62
C TYR A 72 9.24 24.19 -4.70
N ALA A 73 8.20 23.37 -4.50
CA ALA A 73 8.24 22.18 -3.64
C ALA A 73 9.39 21.19 -4.00
N TRP A 74 9.82 21.18 -5.26
CA TRP A 74 10.93 20.37 -5.76
C TRP A 74 12.33 20.85 -5.35
N SER A 75 12.45 22.07 -4.83
CA SER A 75 13.74 22.65 -4.41
C SER A 75 14.29 22.03 -3.11
N ALA A 76 13.44 21.37 -2.34
CA ALA A 76 13.83 20.74 -1.08
C ALA A 76 13.14 19.37 -0.89
N PRO A 77 13.49 18.35 -1.70
CA PRO A 77 12.84 17.05 -1.66
C PRO A 77 12.90 16.37 -0.28
N LYS A 78 13.96 16.63 0.50
CA LYS A 78 14.12 16.12 1.87
C LYS A 78 13.01 16.59 2.83
N LEU A 79 12.44 17.78 2.62
CA LEU A 79 11.34 18.31 3.44
C LEU A 79 10.01 17.60 3.13
N LEU A 80 9.86 16.98 1.96
CA LEU A 80 8.63 16.32 1.53
C LEU A 80 8.59 14.82 1.85
N VAL A 81 9.73 14.20 2.13
CA VAL A 81 9.82 12.74 2.36
C VAL A 81 8.98 12.32 3.57
N LEU A 82 9.11 13.01 4.70
CA LEU A 82 8.44 12.63 5.96
C LEU A 82 6.90 12.77 5.85
N PRO A 83 6.35 13.90 5.37
CA PRO A 83 4.91 14.04 5.14
C PRO A 83 4.37 13.02 4.13
N VAL A 84 5.09 12.78 3.03
CA VAL A 84 4.67 11.80 2.01
C VAL A 84 4.67 10.38 2.58
N LEU A 85 5.70 9.98 3.33
CA LEU A 85 5.77 8.66 3.97
C LEU A 85 4.64 8.45 4.98
N THR A 86 4.35 9.45 5.82
CA THR A 86 3.26 9.34 6.80
C THR A 86 1.91 9.08 6.11
N LEU A 87 1.60 9.84 5.07
CA LEU A 87 0.38 9.67 4.29
C LEU A 87 0.35 8.32 3.56
N VAL A 88 1.48 7.88 3.01
CA VAL A 88 1.58 6.58 2.34
C VAL A 88 1.32 5.42 3.31
N ILE A 89 1.88 5.48 4.53
CA ILE A 89 1.69 4.45 5.58
C ILE A 89 0.22 4.38 6.01
N VAL A 90 -0.49 5.49 6.05
CA VAL A 90 -1.92 5.52 6.41
C VAL A 90 -2.80 4.95 5.29
N ILE A 91 -2.45 5.18 4.02
CA ILE A 91 -3.26 4.75 2.87
C ILE A 91 -3.05 3.27 2.51
N ILE A 92 -1.81 2.77 2.63
CA ILE A 92 -1.45 1.39 2.25
C ILE A 92 -2.38 0.32 2.87
N PRO A 93 -2.71 0.34 4.18
CA PRO A 93 -3.55 -0.67 4.80
C PRO A 93 -4.91 -0.86 4.12
N TYR A 94 -5.57 0.24 3.78
CA TYR A 94 -6.89 0.22 3.15
C TYR A 94 -6.82 -0.40 1.75
N ILE A 95 -5.87 0.09 0.95
CA ILE A 95 -5.66 -0.37 -0.42
C ILE A 95 -5.25 -1.84 -0.43
N MET A 96 -4.28 -2.22 0.40
CA MET A 96 -3.79 -3.58 0.51
C MET A 96 -4.90 -4.56 0.89
N ARG A 97 -5.75 -4.21 1.88
CA ARG A 97 -6.85 -5.06 2.32
C ARG A 97 -7.91 -5.23 1.22
N MET A 98 -8.24 -4.15 0.51
CA MET A 98 -9.20 -4.19 -0.60
C MET A 98 -8.67 -5.01 -1.79
N THR A 99 -7.44 -4.73 -2.23
CA THR A 99 -6.79 -5.48 -3.31
C THR A 99 -6.63 -6.96 -2.95
N ARG A 100 -6.26 -7.27 -1.70
CA ARG A 100 -6.16 -8.67 -1.22
C ARG A 100 -7.49 -9.39 -1.36
N GLY A 101 -8.58 -8.79 -0.86
CA GLY A 101 -9.93 -9.37 -0.96
C GLY A 101 -10.33 -9.64 -2.41
N ALA A 102 -10.21 -8.63 -3.27
CA ALA A 102 -10.55 -8.74 -4.68
C ALA A 102 -9.69 -9.76 -5.44
N MET A 103 -8.40 -9.83 -5.14
CA MET A 103 -7.50 -10.84 -5.73
C MET A 103 -7.88 -12.25 -5.31
N VAL A 104 -8.26 -12.44 -4.04
CA VAL A 104 -8.70 -13.75 -3.54
C VAL A 104 -9.98 -14.19 -4.25
N GLU A 105 -10.99 -13.33 -4.33
CA GLU A 105 -12.24 -13.60 -5.04
C GLU A 105 -12.00 -13.90 -6.52
N ALA A 106 -11.13 -13.11 -7.18
CA ALA A 106 -10.77 -13.34 -8.57
C ALA A 106 -10.07 -14.71 -8.76
N LEU A 107 -9.18 -15.10 -7.85
CA LEU A 107 -8.45 -16.38 -7.95
C LEU A 107 -9.32 -17.61 -7.65
N GLU A 108 -10.43 -17.45 -6.92
CA GLU A 108 -11.39 -18.52 -6.60
C GLU A 108 -12.55 -18.63 -7.60
N SER A 109 -12.67 -17.68 -8.51
CA SER A 109 -13.71 -17.65 -9.53
C SER A 109 -13.70 -18.86 -10.48
N GLU A 110 -14.88 -19.21 -11.01
CA GLU A 110 -15.06 -20.33 -11.94
C GLU A 110 -14.21 -20.19 -13.22
N TYR A 111 -14.04 -18.97 -13.74
CA TYR A 111 -13.21 -18.73 -14.93
C TYR A 111 -11.72 -18.99 -14.67
N VAL A 112 -11.21 -18.68 -13.47
CA VAL A 112 -9.83 -19.03 -13.09
C VAL A 112 -9.68 -20.53 -12.91
N GLN A 113 -10.67 -21.20 -12.32
CA GLN A 113 -10.64 -22.65 -12.17
C GLN A 113 -10.63 -23.35 -13.53
N LEU A 114 -11.45 -22.90 -14.48
CA LEU A 114 -11.44 -23.40 -15.86
C LEU A 114 -10.09 -23.15 -16.54
N ALA A 115 -9.54 -21.94 -16.43
CA ALA A 115 -8.22 -21.62 -16.96
C ALA A 115 -7.10 -22.53 -16.40
N ARG A 116 -7.18 -22.92 -15.11
CA ARG A 116 -6.24 -23.89 -14.52
C ARG A 116 -6.43 -25.28 -15.11
N LEU A 117 -7.67 -25.71 -15.34
CA LEU A 117 -7.98 -27.01 -15.97
C LEU A 117 -7.49 -27.07 -17.42
N GLU A 118 -7.51 -25.95 -18.14
CA GLU A 118 -6.92 -25.83 -19.48
C GLU A 118 -5.38 -25.78 -19.48
N GLY A 119 -4.73 -25.87 -18.31
CA GLY A 119 -3.27 -25.90 -18.19
C GLY A 119 -2.61 -24.52 -18.32
N ILE A 120 -3.37 -23.43 -18.17
CA ILE A 120 -2.80 -22.08 -18.18
C ILE A 120 -1.89 -21.90 -16.96
N LYS A 121 -0.66 -21.44 -17.21
CA LYS A 121 0.34 -21.19 -16.16
C LYS A 121 -0.18 -20.19 -15.13
N SER A 122 0.02 -20.47 -13.84
CA SER A 122 -0.49 -19.65 -12.73
C SER A 122 -0.10 -18.19 -12.81
N TRP A 123 1.13 -17.85 -13.22
CA TRP A 123 1.56 -16.46 -13.37
C TRP A 123 0.77 -15.69 -14.44
N LYS A 124 0.33 -16.39 -15.51
CA LYS A 124 -0.49 -15.80 -16.58
C LYS A 124 -1.91 -15.55 -16.10
N ILE A 125 -2.45 -16.45 -15.28
CA ILE A 125 -3.75 -16.23 -14.61
C ILE A 125 -3.68 -14.99 -13.72
N VAL A 126 -2.62 -14.85 -12.94
CA VAL A 126 -2.44 -13.71 -12.04
C VAL A 126 -2.35 -12.38 -12.78
N ILE A 127 -1.45 -12.27 -13.76
CA ILE A 127 -1.20 -10.99 -14.45
C ILE A 127 -2.34 -10.62 -15.41
N VAL A 128 -2.92 -11.60 -16.11
CA VAL A 128 -3.89 -11.34 -17.19
C VAL A 128 -5.34 -11.36 -16.69
N HIS A 129 -5.65 -12.14 -15.67
CA HIS A 129 -7.05 -12.33 -15.23
C HIS A 129 -7.31 -11.78 -13.83
N ALA A 130 -6.50 -12.12 -12.84
CA ALA A 130 -6.77 -11.72 -11.46
C ALA A 130 -6.42 -10.26 -11.17
N LEU A 131 -5.23 -9.79 -11.58
CA LEU A 131 -4.75 -8.45 -11.29
C LEU A 131 -5.63 -7.35 -11.91
N PRO A 132 -6.06 -7.43 -13.19
CA PRO A 132 -6.98 -6.44 -13.76
C PRO A 132 -8.33 -6.38 -13.06
N ASN A 133 -8.86 -7.54 -12.62
CA ASN A 133 -10.12 -7.60 -11.86
C ASN A 133 -9.97 -7.02 -10.44
N ALA A 134 -8.79 -7.12 -9.83
CA ALA A 134 -8.51 -6.51 -8.53
C ALA A 134 -8.27 -5.00 -8.58
N ILE A 135 -7.92 -4.44 -9.74
CA ILE A 135 -7.75 -2.99 -9.92
C ILE A 135 -9.08 -2.25 -9.79
N ALA A 136 -10.19 -2.82 -10.28
CA ALA A 136 -11.51 -2.18 -10.27
C ALA A 136 -11.97 -1.71 -8.87
N PRO A 137 -11.97 -2.55 -7.82
CA PRO A 137 -12.32 -2.11 -6.46
C PRO A 137 -11.23 -1.24 -5.82
N THR A 138 -9.97 -1.35 -6.27
CA THR A 138 -8.88 -0.51 -5.78
C THR A 138 -9.03 0.95 -6.24
N ILE A 139 -9.55 1.17 -7.45
CA ILE A 139 -9.83 2.51 -7.98
C ILE A 139 -10.98 3.19 -7.20
N GLN A 140 -11.98 2.43 -6.74
CA GLN A 140 -13.08 2.99 -5.95
C GLN A 140 -12.62 3.60 -4.61
N VAL A 141 -11.51 3.13 -4.05
CA VAL A 141 -10.94 3.71 -2.82
C VAL A 141 -10.23 5.04 -3.08
N ILE A 142 -9.84 5.31 -4.33
CA ILE A 142 -9.14 6.53 -4.75
C ILE A 142 -10.14 7.64 -5.13
N GLY A 143 -11.35 7.24 -5.57
CA GLY A 143 -12.40 8.11 -6.11
C GLY A 143 -13.20 8.86 -5.06
#